data_AF-A0A354DHY1-F1
#
_entry.id   AF-A0A354DHY1-F1
#
_cell.length_a   1.000
_cell.length_b   1.000
_cell.length_c   1.000
_cell.angle_alpha   90.00
_cell.angle_beta   90.00
_cell.angle_gamma   90.00
#
_symmetry.space_group_name_H-M   'P 1'
#
loop_
_entity.id
_entity.type
_entity.pdbx_description
1 polymer ?
#
loop_
_entity_poly.entity_id
_entity_poly.type
_entity_poly.pdbx_seq_one_letter_code
_entity_poly.pdbx_strand_id
1 'polypeptide(L)' 'FIVLKNGETISNKEIQSFLKTKLASYKLPRIIEFLPELPKNATGKVSKKDLKQ' A
#
# COMPACT_ATOMS: atom_id res chain seq x y z
N PHE A 1 -2.86 -0.58 0.96
CA PHE A 1 -2.78 -0.82 -0.49
C PHE A 1 -1.42 -0.39 -1.01
N ILE A 2 -0.80 -1.23 -1.82
CA ILE A 2 0.52 -1.00 -2.42
C ILE A 2 0.43 -1.41 -3.89
N VAL A 3 0.99 -0.61 -4.79
CA VAL A 3 1.21 -0.97 -6.19
C VAL A 3 2.71 -1.12 -6.40
N LEU A 4 3.13 -2.27 -6.90
CA LEU A 4 4.53 -2.53 -7.19
C LEU A 4 4.92 -1.94 -8.53
N LYS A 5 6.19 -1.58 -8.67
CA LYS A 5 6.74 -1.26 -9.98
C LYS A 5 6.82 -2.54 -10.80
N ASN A 6 6.77 -2.40 -12.12
CA ASN A 6 6.82 -3.54 -13.03
C ASN A 6 8.11 -4.36 -12.79
N GLY A 7 7.94 -5.67 -12.62
CA GLY A 7 9.04 -6.62 -12.39
C GLY A 7 9.55 -6.71 -10.95
N GLU A 8 9.03 -5.88 -10.04
CA GLU A 8 9.39 -5.93 -8.62
C GLU A 8 8.45 -6.85 -7.84
N THR A 9 9.02 -7.58 -6.89
CA THR A 9 8.26 -8.42 -5.96
C THR A 9 8.71 -8.13 -4.55
N ILE A 10 7.76 -7.97 -3.63
CA ILE A 10 8.06 -7.80 -2.21
C ILE A 10 6.97 -8.47 -1.39
N SER A 11 7.35 -9.03 -0.24
CA SER A 11 6.42 -9.67 0.67
C SER A 11 5.88 -8.70 1.73
N ASN A 12 4.69 -9.04 2.26
CA ASN A 12 4.11 -8.30 3.39
C ASN A 12 5.05 -8.28 4.61
N LYS A 13 5.81 -9.36 4.84
CA LYS A 13 6.77 -9.46 5.96
C LYS A 13 7.92 -8.47 5.79
N GLU A 14 8.47 -8.36 4.59
CA GLU A 14 9.56 -7.41 4.29
C GLU A 14 9.11 -5.98 4.48
N ILE A 15 7.91 -5.62 3.99
CA ILE A 15 7.33 -4.29 4.21
C ILE A 15 7.15 -4.00 5.69
N GLN A 16 6.55 -4.93 6.45
CA GLN A 16 6.36 -4.72 7.89
C GLN A 16 7.69 -4.60 8.63
N SER A 17 8.69 -5.43 8.30
CA SER A 17 10.03 -5.35 8.89
C SER A 17 10.67 -4.00 8.60
N PHE A 18 10.61 -3.54 7.34
CA PHE A 18 11.10 -2.23 6.94
C PHE A 18 10.40 -1.09 7.69
N LEU A 19 9.06 -1.12 7.78
CA LEU A 19 8.28 -0.10 8.46
C LEU A 19 8.53 -0.09 9.98
N LYS A 20 8.76 -1.25 10.62
CA LYS A 20 9.09 -1.35 12.06
C LYS A 20 10.36 -0.59 12.43
N THR A 21 11.32 -0.49 11.51
CA THR A 21 12.57 0.28 11.76
C THR A 21 12.39 1.80 11.65
N LYS A 22 11.31 2.27 10.99
CA LYS A 22 11.08 3.69 10.67
C LYS A 22 9.86 4.30 11.34
N LEU A 23 8.90 3.47 11.75
CA LEU A 23 7.63 3.88 12.33
C LEU A 23 7.41 3.25 13.70
N ALA A 24 6.77 4.01 14.59
CA ALA A 24 6.28 3.48 15.84
C ALA A 24 5.20 2.41 15.60
N SER A 25 5.10 1.43 16.50
CA SER A 25 4.24 0.26 16.36
C SER A 25 2.76 0.57 16.06
N TYR A 26 2.23 1.66 16.60
CA TYR A 26 0.83 2.08 16.39
C TYR A 26 0.57 2.64 14.98
N LYS A 27 1.61 3.06 14.25
CA LYS A 27 1.52 3.54 12.86
C LYS A 27 1.68 2.42 11.84
N LEU A 28 1.99 1.21 12.28
CA LEU A 28 2.13 0.08 11.36
C LEU A 28 0.77 -0.27 10.75
N PRO A 29 0.69 -0.39 9.42
CA PRO A 29 -0.55 -0.77 8.75
C PRO A 29 -0.94 -2.19 9.16
N ARG A 30 -2.19 -2.37 9.60
CA ARG A 30 -2.75 -3.69 9.94
C ARG A 30 -3.08 -4.51 8.70
N ILE A 31 -3.44 -3.85 7.61
CA ILE A 31 -3.85 -4.46 6.35
C ILE A 31 -2.91 -3.97 5.25
N ILE A 32 -2.28 -4.91 4.56
CA ILE A 32 -1.42 -4.67 3.40
C ILE A 32 -1.93 -5.55 2.28
N GLU A 33 -2.48 -4.90 1.26
CA GLU A 33 -2.97 -5.53 0.04
C GLU A 33 -2.23 -4.95 -1.16
N PHE A 34 -1.88 -5.82 -2.09
CA PHE A 34 -1.28 -5.44 -3.36
C PHE A 34 -2.36 -5.31 -4.42
N LEU A 35 -2.35 -4.17 -5.10
CA LEU A 35 -3.24 -3.91 -6.22
C LEU A 35 -2.40 -3.77 -7.50
N PRO A 36 -2.92 -4.16 -8.67
CA PRO A 36 -2.25 -3.90 -9.95
C PRO A 36 -2.17 -2.39 -10.23
N GLU A 37 -3.17 -1.62 -9.81
CA GLU A 37 -3.18 -0.16 -9.90
C GLU A 37 -4.02 0.47 -8.77
N LEU A 38 -3.77 1.76 -8.49
CA LEU A 38 -4.60 2.51 -7.56
C LEU A 38 -5.81 3.08 -8.30
N PRO A 39 -7.04 2.96 -7.75
CA PRO A 39 -8.22 3.55 -8.36
C PRO A 39 -8.06 5.06 -8.41
N LYS A 40 -8.27 5.62 -9.61
CA LYS A 40 -8.20 7.05 -9.86
C LYS A 40 -9.59 7.59 -10.14
N ASN A 41 -9.87 8.78 -9.63
CA ASN A 41 -11.08 9.51 -9.98
C ASN A 41 -10.98 10.08 -11.41
N ALA A 42 -12.08 10.66 -11.91
CA ALA A 42 -12.15 11.28 -13.24
C ALA A 42 -11.10 12.40 -13.48
N THR A 43 -10.46 12.91 -12.43
CA THR A 43 -9.39 13.92 -12.50
C THR A 43 -7.98 13.33 -12.36
N GLY A 44 -7.84 11.99 -12.37
CA GLY A 44 -6.57 11.28 -12.27
C GLY A 44 -5.97 11.18 -10.86
N LYS A 45 -6.63 11.71 -9.83
CA LYS A 45 -6.19 11.62 -8.43
C LYS A 45 -6.61 10.30 -7.80
N VAL A 46 -5.79 9.77 -6.90
CA VAL A 46 -6.10 8.54 -6.16
C VAL A 46 -7.37 8.72 -5.34
N SER A 47 -8.35 7.85 -5.58
CA SER A 47 -9.63 7.87 -4.88
C SER A 47 -9.56 7.03 -3.60
N LYS A 48 -9.57 7.71 -2.45
CA LYS A 48 -9.61 7.04 -1.14
C LYS A 48 -10.97 6.37 -0.85
N LYS A 49 -12.04 6.80 -1.53
CA LYS A 49 -13.38 6.21 -1.38
C LYS A 49 -13.39 4.81 -1.97
N ASP A 50 -12.88 4.68 -3.19
CA ASP A 50 -12.87 3.41 -3.93
C ASP A 50 -11.86 2.41 -3.35
N LEU A 51 -10.88 2.88 -2.57
CA LEU A 51 -9.97 2.03 -1.78
C LEU A 51 -10.59 1.48 -0.48
N LYS A 52 -11.77 1.94 -0.07
CA LYS A 52 -12.43 1.53 1.20
C LYS A 52 -13.71 0.72 0.99
N GLN A 53 -14.15 0.56 -0.26
CA GLN A 53 -15.25 -0.33 -0.63
C GLN A 53 -14.71 -1.74 -0.81
#